data_AF-A0AAW5C9B3-F1
#
_entry.id   AF-A0AAW5C9B3-F1
#
_cell.length_a   1.000
_cell.length_b   1.000
_cell.length_c   1.000
_cell.angle_alpha   90.00
_cell.angle_beta   90.00
_cell.angle_gamma   90.00
#
_symmetry.space_group_name_H-M   'P 1'
#
loop_
_entity.id
_entity.type
_entity.pdbx_description
1 polymer ?
#
loop_
_entity_poly.entity_id
_entity_poly.type
_entity_poly.pdbx_seq_one_letter_code
_entity_poly.pdbx_strand_id
1 'polypeptide(L)'
;MIVVHTEQEKGFWTGGENNRFLQTFLNSGTYPQVHGLSVGMVIVPPNTEGGMHSHREAQEIWYVLEGEGQMQVGDEICDIAPGDLIYGPEQVMHQIINNRDEKDLKALLILCPGGDEKNVLEALAQGKGVVYRSERN
;
A
#
# COMPACT_ATOMS: atom_id res chain seq x y z
N MET A 1 12.12 21.59 -0.13
CA MET A 1 10.87 21.15 0.54
C MET A 1 10.03 20.43 -0.50
N ILE A 2 9.44 19.29 -0.17
CA ILE A 2 8.55 18.53 -1.06
C ILE A 2 7.17 18.52 -0.41
N VAL A 3 6.14 18.84 -1.20
CA VAL A 3 4.74 18.75 -0.80
C VAL A 3 4.04 17.92 -1.87
N VAL A 4 3.37 16.85 -1.46
CA VAL A 4 2.64 15.94 -2.35
C VAL A 4 1.16 16.03 -2.03
N HIS A 5 0.33 16.25 -3.04
CA HIS A 5 -1.13 16.26 -2.90
C HIS A 5 -1.65 14.86 -3.23
N THR A 6 -1.65 13.96 -2.24
CA THR A 6 -1.86 12.51 -2.40
C THR A 6 -3.15 12.12 -3.13
N GLU A 7 -4.21 12.91 -2.98
CA GLU A 7 -5.51 12.71 -3.66
C GLU A 7 -5.47 12.92 -5.18
N GLN A 8 -4.41 13.56 -5.69
CA GLN A 8 -4.19 13.81 -7.12
C GLN A 8 -3.20 12.82 -7.73
N GLU A 9 -2.50 12.05 -6.90
CA GLU A 9 -1.48 11.14 -7.37
C GLU A 9 -2.09 9.91 -8.04
N LYS A 10 -1.45 9.47 -9.11
CA LYS A 10 -1.87 8.26 -9.82
C LYS A 10 -1.38 7.03 -9.08
N GLY A 11 -2.25 6.03 -9.04
CA GLY A 11 -1.90 4.67 -8.66
C GLY A 11 -2.35 3.70 -9.74
N PHE A 12 -2.33 2.42 -9.41
CA PHE A 12 -2.86 1.39 -10.28
C PHE A 12 -3.58 0.32 -9.47
N TRP A 13 -4.58 -0.30 -10.11
CA TRP A 13 -5.23 -1.50 -9.61
C TRP A 13 -4.36 -2.72 -9.95
N THR A 14 -4.04 -3.54 -8.95
CA THR A 14 -3.30 -4.78 -9.16
C THR A 14 -4.11 -5.81 -9.96
N GLY A 15 -5.44 -5.78 -9.86
CA GLY A 15 -6.34 -6.70 -10.53
C GLY A 15 -6.23 -8.14 -10.01
N GLY A 16 -7.02 -9.04 -10.61
CA GLY A 16 -7.04 -10.47 -10.26
C GLY A 16 -7.62 -10.74 -8.87
N GLU A 17 -7.24 -11.88 -8.28
CA GLU A 17 -7.73 -12.34 -6.97
C GLU A 17 -7.25 -11.44 -5.81
N ASN A 18 -6.09 -10.78 -5.97
CA ASN A 18 -5.48 -9.91 -4.96
C ASN A 18 -5.64 -8.42 -5.30
N ASN A 19 -6.87 -8.03 -5.66
CA ASN A 19 -7.17 -6.72 -6.20
C ASN A 19 -7.13 -5.63 -5.13
N ARG A 20 -6.15 -4.73 -5.24
CA ARG A 20 -5.98 -3.54 -4.41
C ARG A 20 -5.49 -2.39 -5.26
N PHE A 21 -5.69 -1.17 -4.78
CA PHE A 21 -5.10 0.02 -5.38
C PHE A 21 -3.80 0.37 -4.67
N LEU A 22 -2.75 0.63 -5.45
CA LEU A 22 -1.44 1.04 -4.93
C LEU A 22 -1.01 2.37 -5.50
N GLN A 23 -0.54 3.26 -4.63
CA GLN A 23 0.09 4.54 -4.98
C GLN A 23 1.47 4.63 -4.32
N THR A 24 2.36 5.39 -4.94
CA THR A 24 3.60 5.87 -4.33
C THR A 24 3.63 7.38 -4.39
N PHE A 25 4.05 8.03 -3.31
CA PHE A 25 4.02 9.48 -3.13
C PHE A 25 5.42 10.06 -2.98
N LEU A 26 6.28 9.39 -2.23
CA LEU A 26 7.64 9.84 -1.93
C LEU A 26 8.58 8.65 -2.10
N ASN A 27 9.51 8.72 -3.05
CA ASN A 27 10.47 7.66 -3.34
C ASN A 27 11.66 8.23 -4.14
N SER A 28 12.76 7.48 -4.22
CA SER A 28 13.98 7.91 -4.93
C SER A 28 13.81 7.96 -6.46
N GLY A 29 12.91 7.15 -7.02
CA GLY A 29 12.62 7.10 -8.46
C GLY A 29 11.94 8.35 -8.99
N THR A 30 11.09 9.00 -8.19
CA THR A 30 10.42 10.26 -8.51
C THR A 30 11.19 11.47 -7.98
N TYR A 31 11.78 11.36 -6.79
CA TYR A 31 12.50 12.44 -6.12
C TYR A 31 13.92 11.98 -5.73
N PRO A 32 14.95 12.24 -6.56
CA PRO A 32 16.29 11.70 -6.34
C PRO A 32 16.95 12.05 -4.99
N GLN A 33 16.51 13.13 -4.34
CA GLN A 33 16.97 13.53 -3.01
C GLN A 33 16.39 12.68 -1.87
N VAL A 34 15.30 11.94 -2.11
CA VAL A 34 14.70 11.01 -1.16
C VAL A 34 15.50 9.72 -1.16
N HIS A 35 15.90 9.27 0.02
CA HIS A 35 16.69 8.06 0.20
C HIS A 35 16.32 7.39 1.51
N GLY A 36 16.51 6.07 1.57
CA GLY A 36 16.27 5.26 2.78
C GLY A 36 14.80 4.97 3.08
N LEU A 37 13.85 5.46 2.29
CA LEU A 37 12.44 5.13 2.42
C LEU A 37 11.65 5.33 1.12
N SER A 38 10.48 4.71 1.06
CA SER A 38 9.39 5.17 0.22
C SER A 38 8.08 5.25 1.01
N VAL A 39 7.19 6.16 0.60
CA VAL A 39 5.86 6.34 1.17
C VAL A 39 4.83 6.20 0.07
N GLY A 40 3.77 5.48 0.34
CA GLY A 40 2.65 5.25 -0.56
C GLY A 40 1.35 5.04 0.18
N MET A 41 0.36 4.54 -0.55
CA MET A 41 -0.95 4.18 -0.02
C MET A 41 -1.36 2.84 -0.61
N VAL A 42 -1.96 2.00 0.23
CA VAL A 42 -2.75 0.85 -0.19
C VAL A 42 -4.22 1.12 0.10
N ILE A 43 -5.06 0.75 -0.86
CA ILE A 43 -6.52 0.75 -0.70
C ILE A 43 -7.03 -0.64 -1.08
N VAL A 44 -7.66 -1.31 -0.12
CA VAL A 44 -8.17 -2.68 -0.27
C VAL A 44 -9.70 -2.61 -0.24
N PRO A 45 -10.39 -2.85 -1.37
CA PRO A 45 -11.86 -2.88 -1.41
C PRO A 45 -12.48 -3.92 -0.47
N PRO A 46 -13.77 -3.77 -0.11
CA PRO A 46 -14.53 -4.78 0.60
C PRO A 46 -14.39 -6.16 0.00
N ASN A 47 -14.23 -7.18 0.86
CA ASN A 47 -14.10 -8.58 0.50
C ASN A 47 -12.96 -8.87 -0.49
N THR A 48 -11.85 -8.15 -0.37
CA THR A 48 -10.62 -8.38 -1.15
C THR A 48 -9.40 -8.35 -0.25
N GLU A 49 -8.26 -8.72 -0.81
CA GLU A 49 -6.99 -8.79 -0.09
C GLU A 49 -5.81 -8.38 -0.97
N GLY A 50 -4.73 -7.97 -0.33
CA GLY A 50 -3.42 -7.94 -0.98
C GLY A 50 -2.89 -9.34 -1.18
N GLY A 51 -1.86 -9.49 -2.02
CA GLY A 51 -1.17 -10.77 -2.14
C GLY A 51 -0.28 -11.00 -0.92
N MET A 52 -0.21 -12.24 -0.45
CA MET A 52 0.76 -12.66 0.55
C MET A 52 2.18 -12.60 -0.02
N HIS A 53 3.07 -11.78 0.55
CA HIS A 53 4.43 -11.58 0.05
C HIS A 53 5.40 -11.13 1.16
N SER A 54 6.68 -11.03 0.83
CA SER A 54 7.71 -10.42 1.68
C SER A 54 8.69 -9.62 0.83
N HIS A 55 9.41 -8.70 1.47
CA HIS A 55 10.48 -7.94 0.85
C HIS A 55 11.83 -8.45 1.33
N ARG A 56 12.82 -8.50 0.44
CA ARG A 56 14.14 -9.06 0.76
C ARG A 56 14.93 -8.16 1.71
N GLU A 57 14.84 -6.85 1.48
CA GLU A 57 15.68 -5.84 2.14
C GLU A 57 14.85 -4.81 2.89
N ALA A 58 13.57 -4.64 2.56
CA ALA A 58 12.71 -3.65 3.16
C ALA A 58 11.90 -4.21 4.32
N GLN A 59 11.85 -3.44 5.41
CA GLN A 59 10.76 -3.50 6.37
C GLN A 59 9.59 -2.68 5.82
N GLU A 60 8.37 -3.07 6.17
CA GLU A 60 7.18 -2.36 5.76
C GLU A 60 6.35 -1.97 7.00
N ILE A 61 5.84 -0.74 6.97
CA ILE A 61 5.02 -0.18 8.04
C ILE A 61 3.70 0.25 7.43
N TRP A 62 2.61 -0.09 8.12
CA TRP A 62 1.26 0.33 7.76
C TRP A 62 0.70 1.24 8.84
N TYR A 63 0.09 2.35 8.44
CA TYR A 63 -0.72 3.17 9.33
C TYR A 63 -2.14 3.27 8.77
N VAL A 64 -3.11 2.70 9.48
CA VAL A 64 -4.49 2.60 9.01
C VAL A 64 -5.18 3.96 9.15
N LEU A 65 -5.75 4.44 8.03
CA LEU A 65 -6.41 5.74 7.93
C LEU A 65 -7.93 5.62 7.89
N GLU A 66 -8.46 4.61 7.20
CA GLU A 66 -9.89 4.41 6.98
C GLU A 66 -10.20 2.93 6.86
N GLY A 67 -11.41 2.53 7.25
CA GLY A 67 -11.87 1.15 7.16
C GLY A 67 -11.26 0.26 8.24
N GLU A 68 -11.67 -1.00 8.21
CA GLU A 68 -11.23 -2.04 9.14
C GLU A 68 -10.95 -3.31 8.34
N GLY A 69 -10.14 -4.19 8.90
CA GLY A 69 -9.85 -5.47 8.28
C GLY A 69 -8.89 -6.27 9.14
N GLN A 70 -8.01 -7.04 8.49
CA GLN A 70 -7.01 -7.85 9.14
C GLN A 70 -5.64 -7.63 8.52
N MET A 71 -4.62 -7.81 9.35
CA MET A 71 -3.23 -7.83 8.93
C MET A 71 -2.61 -9.13 9.41
N GLN A 72 -2.01 -9.86 8.47
CA GLN A 72 -1.20 -11.02 8.76
C GLN A 72 0.28 -10.63 8.66
N VAL A 73 1.06 -10.98 9.68
CA VAL A 73 2.53 -10.85 9.71
C VAL A 73 3.11 -12.14 10.28
N GLY A 74 3.77 -12.93 9.43
CA GLY A 74 4.18 -14.28 9.76
C GLY A 74 2.96 -15.17 10.09
N ASP A 75 2.97 -15.74 11.29
CA ASP A 75 1.91 -16.62 11.78
C ASP A 75 0.83 -15.86 12.59
N GLU A 76 1.01 -14.56 12.82
CA GLU A 76 0.08 -13.73 13.58
C GLU A 76 -0.91 -13.04 12.66
N ILE A 77 -2.20 -13.08 13.03
CA ILE A 77 -3.28 -12.36 12.36
C ILE A 77 -4.00 -11.51 13.40
N CYS A 78 -4.10 -10.22 13.13
CA CYS A 78 -4.76 -9.26 14.01
C CYS A 78 -5.81 -8.46 13.24
N ASP A 79 -6.93 -8.15 13.89
CA ASP A 79 -7.85 -7.11 13.39
C ASP A 79 -7.14 -5.75 13.48
N ILE A 80 -7.36 -4.91 12.46
CA ILE A 80 -6.79 -3.57 12.35
C ILE A 80 -7.88 -2.55 12.02
N ALA A 81 -7.74 -1.35 12.58
CA ALA A 81 -8.69 -0.25 12.49
C ALA A 81 -7.96 1.11 12.44
N PRO A 82 -8.66 2.22 12.14
CA PRO A 82 -8.02 3.53 11.98
C PRO A 82 -7.25 3.96 13.23
N GLY A 83 -5.99 4.36 13.03
CA GLY A 83 -5.06 4.71 14.12
C GLY A 83 -4.09 3.59 14.48
N ASP A 84 -4.31 2.36 14.01
CA ASP A 84 -3.37 1.26 14.23
C ASP A 84 -2.12 1.41 13.36
N LEU A 85 -0.96 1.11 13.96
CA LEU A 85 0.35 1.04 13.32
C LEU A 85 0.83 -0.39 13.33
N ILE A 86 1.13 -0.94 12.15
CA ILE A 86 1.62 -2.30 12.00
C ILE A 86 3.04 -2.27 11.46
N TYR A 87 3.89 -3.12 12.01
CA TYR A 87 5.27 -3.29 11.60
C TYR A 87 5.51 -4.71 11.06
N GLY A 88 5.94 -4.80 9.82
CA GLY A 88 6.34 -6.02 9.13
C GLY A 88 7.86 -6.03 8.96
N PRO A 89 8.58 -6.97 9.59
CA PRO A 89 10.01 -7.11 9.38
C PRO A 89 10.37 -7.53 7.95
N GLU A 90 11.61 -7.27 7.55
CA GLU A 90 12.16 -7.81 6.30
C GLU A 90 12.07 -9.34 6.28
N GLN A 91 11.85 -9.91 5.08
CA GLN A 91 11.77 -11.35 4.84
C GLN A 91 10.66 -12.08 5.61
N VAL A 92 9.76 -11.35 6.30
CA VAL A 92 8.58 -11.91 6.94
C VAL A 92 7.38 -11.73 6.01
N MET A 93 6.69 -12.85 5.74
CA MET A 93 5.50 -12.86 4.92
C MET A 93 4.39 -12.03 5.57
N HIS A 94 3.72 -11.19 4.79
CA HIS A 94 2.64 -10.35 5.28
C HIS A 94 1.56 -10.13 4.23
N GLN A 95 0.36 -9.81 4.71
CA GLN A 95 -0.82 -9.59 3.89
C GLN A 95 -1.80 -8.68 4.60
N ILE A 96 -2.29 -7.66 3.89
CA ILE A 96 -3.42 -6.82 4.32
C ILE A 96 -4.70 -7.36 3.69
N ILE A 97 -5.73 -7.53 4.51
CA ILE A 97 -6.98 -8.20 4.15
C ILE A 97 -8.15 -7.29 4.53
N ASN A 98 -9.06 -7.03 3.61
CA ASN A 98 -10.33 -6.40 3.92
C ASN A 98 -11.44 -7.45 3.84
N ASN A 99 -11.68 -8.11 4.98
CA ASN A 99 -12.78 -9.05 5.19
C ASN A 99 -14.04 -8.36 5.76
N ARG A 100 -14.27 -7.09 5.38
CA ARG A 100 -15.48 -6.33 5.71
C ARG A 100 -16.26 -6.02 4.44
N ASP A 101 -17.55 -5.72 4.59
CA ASP A 101 -18.48 -5.54 3.46
C ASP A 101 -18.66 -4.10 2.99
N GLU A 102 -18.41 -3.12 3.86
CA GLU A 102 -18.93 -1.76 3.65
C GLU A 102 -17.92 -0.78 3.07
N LYS A 103 -16.72 -0.71 3.65
CA LYS A 103 -15.74 0.36 3.36
C LYS A 103 -14.44 -0.21 2.84
N ASP A 104 -13.80 0.55 1.97
CA ASP A 104 -12.42 0.32 1.59
C ASP A 104 -11.52 0.50 2.82
N LEU A 105 -10.56 -0.42 2.99
CA LEU A 105 -9.49 -0.32 3.98
C LEU A 105 -8.34 0.47 3.36
N LYS A 106 -8.01 1.62 3.94
CA LYS A 106 -6.93 2.50 3.48
C LYS A 106 -5.83 2.59 4.52
N ALA A 107 -4.59 2.36 4.09
CA ALA A 107 -3.42 2.51 4.94
C ALA A 107 -2.27 3.17 4.20
N LEU A 108 -1.53 4.04 4.90
CA LEU A 108 -0.21 4.47 4.41
C LEU A 108 0.71 3.26 4.39
N LEU A 109 1.49 3.13 3.31
CA LEU A 109 2.57 2.17 3.18
C LEU A 109 3.89 2.92 3.33
N ILE A 110 4.78 2.44 4.19
CA ILE A 110 6.14 2.97 4.31
C ILE A 110 7.12 1.81 4.21
N LEU A 111 7.96 1.83 3.17
CA LEU A 111 9.03 0.84 2.99
C LEU A 111 10.37 1.46 3.41
N CYS A 112 11.14 0.71 4.19
CA CYS A 112 12.45 1.12 4.70
C CYS A 112 13.47 -0.02 4.56
N PRO A 113 14.47 0.09 3.66
CA PRO A 113 14.61 1.09 2.62
C PRO A 113 13.47 1.05 1.60
N GLY A 114 13.30 2.15 0.86
CA GLY A 114 12.48 2.14 -0.35
C GLY A 114 13.14 1.34 -1.49
N GLY A 115 12.38 1.11 -2.56
CA GLY A 115 12.83 0.46 -3.79
C GLY A 115 11.80 -0.51 -4.36
N ASP A 116 11.00 -1.15 -3.51
CA ASP A 116 9.98 -2.11 -3.94
C ASP A 116 8.71 -1.45 -4.50
N GLU A 117 8.54 -0.13 -4.32
CA GLU A 117 7.53 0.68 -5.01
C GLU A 117 7.75 0.79 -6.53
N LYS A 118 8.88 0.31 -7.06
CA LYS A 118 9.17 0.25 -8.50
C LYS A 118 8.04 -0.40 -9.31
N ASN A 119 7.32 -1.36 -8.72
CA ASN A 119 6.18 -2.02 -9.37
C ASN A 119 5.07 -1.01 -9.69
N VAL A 120 4.85 -0.03 -8.80
CA VAL A 120 3.92 1.09 -9.04
C VAL A 120 4.46 1.94 -10.19
N LEU A 121 5.73 2.35 -10.13
CA LEU A 121 6.35 3.20 -11.15
C LEU A 121 6.29 2.56 -12.55
N GLU A 122 6.56 1.26 -12.66
CA GLU A 122 6.48 0.50 -13.89
C GLU A 122 5.04 0.42 -14.44
N ALA A 123 4.06 0.17 -13.59
CA ALA A 123 2.65 0.18 -13.99
C ALA A 123 2.21 1.55 -14.51
N LEU A 124 2.65 2.63 -13.86
CA LEU A 124 2.39 4.00 -14.32
C LEU A 124 3.04 4.27 -15.69
N ALA A 125 4.30 3.85 -15.89
CA ALA A 125 5.00 3.98 -17.16
C ALA A 125 4.33 3.20 -18.31
N GLN A 126 3.64 2.10 -17.99
CA GLN A 126 2.84 1.32 -18.94
C GLN A 126 1.45 1.93 -19.23
N GLY A 127 1.15 3.12 -18.70
CA GLY A 127 -0.13 3.79 -18.93
C GLY A 127 -1.30 3.25 -18.11
N LYS A 128 -1.04 2.41 -17.08
CA LYS A 128 -2.09 1.87 -16.18
C LYS A 128 -2.52 2.86 -15.09
N GLY A 129 -1.86 4.03 -15.03
CA GLY A 129 -2.05 5.01 -13.97
C GLY A 129 -3.40 5.71 -14.01
N VAL A 130 -4.17 5.57 -12.94
CA VAL A 130 -5.44 6.27 -12.72
C VAL A 130 -5.41 6.99 -11.38
N VAL A 131 -6.23 8.04 -11.21
CA VAL A 131 -6.43 8.65 -9.90
C VAL A 131 -7.51 7.87 -9.18
N TYR A 132 -7.29 7.53 -7.90
CA TYR A 132 -8.28 6.81 -7.13
C TYR A 132 -9.58 7.61 -6.99
N ARG A 133 -10.69 6.91 -7.11
CA ARG A 133 -12.05 7.39 -6.85
C ARG A 133 -12.78 6.28 -6.10
N SER A 134 -13.19 6.56 -4.86
CA SER A 134 -13.93 5.60 -4.02
C SER A 134 -15.33 5.33 -4.55
N GLU A 135 -15.89 6.27 -5.31
CA GLU A 135 -17.13 6.06 -6.04
C GLU A 135 -16.86 5.10 -7.20
N ARG A 136 -17.37 3.87 -7.07
CA ARG A 136 -17.41 2.89 -8.15
C ARG A 136 -18.27 3.47 -9.28
N ASN A 137 -17.64 4.05 -10.30
CA ASN A 137 -18.34 4.38 -11.55
C ASN A 137 -18.94 3.12 -12.18
#